data_AF-A0A915N9Q0-F1
#
_entry.id   AF-A0A915N9Q0-F1
#
_cell.length_a   1.000
_cell.length_b   1.000
_cell.length_c   1.000
_cell.angle_alpha   90.00
_cell.angle_beta   90.00
_cell.angle_gamma   90.00
#
_symmetry.space_group_name_H-M   'P 1'
#
loop_
_entity.id
_entity.type
_entity.pdbx_description
1 polymer ?
#
loop_
_entity_poly.entity_id
_entity_poly.type
_entity_poly.pdbx_seq_one_letter_code
_entity_poly.pdbx_strand_id
1 'polypeptide(L)'
;MYAFQFGSKNDQNTFTVPTALIGLASDAQSGGSMFELKIDGIFGLGPPRSDDLCGFESPLYTAYKNKLINKSIFSVYMHNSKDSGNGDYGGGEKGLISLSLSHKGNSIDIKSKEAISDTGSSLISGPKTAVKHIYDSIGDIEIYEGMILIPCDKDFEPVVFTIDGMDFKLGKASFLKDCLFRPPLNTMIGFI
;
A
#
# COMPACT_ATOMS: atom_id res chain seq x y z
N MET A 1 -4.57 -30.14 10.42
CA MET A 1 -5.38 -28.91 10.57
C MET A 1 -4.50 -27.91 11.29
N TYR A 2 -4.16 -26.80 10.64
CA TYR A 2 -3.21 -25.82 11.18
C TYR A 2 -3.99 -24.67 11.79
N ALA A 3 -3.64 -24.27 13.01
CA ALA A 3 -4.15 -23.08 13.65
C ALA A 3 -3.15 -21.94 13.45
N PHE A 4 -3.63 -20.78 13.03
CA PHE A 4 -2.79 -19.60 12.81
C PHE A 4 -2.96 -18.59 13.94
N GLN A 5 -1.87 -18.04 14.46
CA GLN A 5 -1.86 -17.12 15.61
C GLN A 5 -1.40 -15.72 15.17
N PHE A 6 -2.17 -14.70 15.51
CA PHE A 6 -1.75 -13.29 15.45
C PHE A 6 -1.09 -12.88 16.75
N GLY A 7 -0.05 -12.03 16.70
CA GLY A 7 0.71 -11.57 17.86
C GLY A 7 1.96 -12.39 18.16
N SER A 8 2.80 -11.94 19.10
CA SER A 8 4.01 -12.67 19.50
C SER A 8 3.66 -13.90 20.33
N LYS A 9 4.48 -14.96 20.23
CA LYS A 9 4.28 -16.24 20.95
C LYS A 9 4.15 -16.11 22.48
N ASN A 10 4.67 -15.01 23.03
CA ASN A 10 4.64 -14.70 24.47
C ASN A 10 3.72 -13.51 24.81
N ASP A 11 2.96 -13.01 23.84
CA ASP A 11 1.99 -11.93 24.05
C ASP A 11 0.65 -12.52 24.50
N GLN A 12 0.00 -11.87 25.46
CA GLN A 12 -1.34 -12.25 25.91
C GLN A 12 -2.41 -11.82 24.89
N ASN A 13 -2.09 -10.88 23.99
CA ASN A 13 -2.99 -10.41 22.92
C ASN A 13 -2.85 -11.24 21.64
N THR A 14 -3.05 -12.55 21.76
CA THR A 14 -3.01 -13.43 20.59
C THR A 14 -4.38 -13.87 20.15
N PHE A 15 -4.58 -13.97 18.84
CA PHE A 15 -5.84 -14.39 18.23
C PHE A 15 -5.60 -15.61 17.34
N THR A 16 -6.42 -16.65 17.47
CA THR A 16 -6.21 -17.91 16.74
C THR A 16 -7.38 -18.25 15.83
N VAL A 17 -7.07 -18.61 14.58
CA VAL A 17 -8.05 -19.09 13.59
C VAL A 17 -7.76 -20.56 13.26
N PRO A 18 -8.44 -21.52 13.90
CA PRO A 18 -8.09 -22.95 13.85
C PRO A 18 -8.39 -23.66 12.52
N THR A 19 -9.12 -23.02 11.61
CA THR A 19 -9.59 -23.61 10.34
C THR A 19 -9.29 -22.75 9.12
N ALA A 20 -8.34 -21.79 9.24
CA ALA A 20 -7.88 -21.03 8.09
C ALA A 20 -7.15 -21.96 7.10
N LEU A 21 -7.59 -21.95 5.84
CA LEU A 21 -6.87 -22.63 4.76
C LEU A 21 -5.72 -21.73 4.29
N ILE A 22 -4.50 -22.25 4.26
CA ILE A 22 -3.28 -21.50 3.89
C ILE A 22 -2.56 -22.29 2.79
N GLY A 23 -2.13 -21.59 1.75
CA GLY A 23 -1.31 -22.18 0.69
C GLY A 23 0.11 -22.42 1.19
N LEU A 24 0.64 -23.62 0.96
CA LEU A 24 2.05 -23.94 1.20
C LEU A 24 2.80 -23.84 -0.12
N ALA A 25 3.64 -22.82 -0.27
CA ALA A 25 4.53 -22.71 -1.41
C ALA A 25 5.71 -23.69 -1.21
N SER A 26 5.75 -24.77 -2.00
CA SER A 26 6.84 -25.76 -1.99
C SER A 26 7.97 -25.43 -2.96
N ASP A 27 7.69 -24.55 -3.92
CA ASP A 27 8.63 -24.05 -4.91
C ASP A 27 8.27 -22.59 -5.18
N ALA A 28 9.27 -21.73 -5.10
CA ALA A 28 9.17 -20.33 -5.48
C ALA A 28 10.16 -20.13 -6.63
N GLN A 29 9.66 -19.88 -7.84
CA GLN A 29 10.54 -19.62 -8.97
C GLN A 29 11.24 -18.27 -8.75
N SER A 30 12.57 -18.29 -8.76
CA SER A 30 13.45 -17.13 -8.65
C SER A 30 13.28 -16.21 -9.86
N GLY A 31 12.31 -15.31 -9.80
CA GLY A 31 12.00 -14.41 -10.92
C GLY A 31 11.18 -13.18 -10.58
N GLY A 32 11.11 -12.79 -9.31
CA GLY A 32 10.33 -11.62 -8.89
C GLY A 32 10.79 -11.04 -7.55
N SER A 33 10.33 -9.83 -7.25
CA SER A 33 10.66 -8.99 -6.08
C SER A 33 10.51 -9.68 -4.71
N MET A 34 9.84 -10.84 -4.64
CA MET A 34 9.58 -11.56 -3.39
C MET A 34 10.84 -12.13 -2.72
N PHE A 35 11.93 -12.37 -3.45
CA PHE A 35 13.22 -12.86 -2.88
C PHE A 35 14.07 -11.76 -2.22
N GLU A 36 13.74 -10.50 -2.46
CA GLU A 36 14.43 -9.35 -1.86
C GLU A 36 13.75 -8.88 -0.57
N LEU A 37 12.56 -9.41 -0.27
CA LEU A 37 11.78 -9.08 0.91
C LEU A 37 12.17 -9.99 2.08
N LYS A 38 12.32 -9.41 3.28
CA LYS A 38 12.54 -10.15 4.53
C LYS A 38 11.21 -10.67 5.11
N ILE A 39 10.44 -11.39 4.30
CA ILE A 39 9.16 -11.98 4.72
C ILE A 39 9.07 -13.43 4.28
N ASP A 40 8.47 -14.29 5.10
CA ASP A 40 8.32 -15.72 4.81
C ASP A 40 7.12 -16.03 3.90
N GLY A 41 6.22 -15.05 3.70
CA GLY A 41 5.02 -15.20 2.89
C GLY A 41 4.10 -13.97 2.98
N ILE A 42 2.99 -14.03 2.25
CA ILE A 42 1.98 -12.98 2.18
C ILE A 42 0.69 -13.44 2.85
N PHE A 43 0.10 -12.57 3.65
CA PHE A 43 -1.16 -12.80 4.33
C PHE A 43 -2.25 -11.88 3.78
N GLY A 44 -3.13 -12.42 2.93
CA GLY A 44 -4.19 -11.65 2.29
C GLY A 44 -5.29 -11.24 3.28
N LEU A 45 -5.50 -9.94 3.44
CA LEU A 45 -6.56 -9.35 4.29
C LEU A 45 -7.74 -8.79 3.50
N GLY A 46 -7.75 -9.00 2.17
CA GLY A 46 -8.82 -8.50 1.31
C GLY A 46 -10.18 -9.17 1.57
N PRO A 47 -11.26 -8.53 1.07
CA PRO A 47 -12.59 -9.12 1.10
C PRO A 47 -12.63 -10.42 0.28
N PRO A 48 -13.53 -11.36 0.60
CA PRO A 48 -13.73 -12.55 -0.22
C PRO A 48 -14.15 -12.14 -1.63
N ARG A 49 -13.57 -12.79 -2.64
CA ARG A 49 -13.89 -12.57 -4.06
C ARG A 49 -14.45 -13.83 -4.69
N SER A 50 -15.32 -13.64 -5.66
CA SER A 50 -15.87 -14.75 -6.45
C SER A 50 -14.82 -15.48 -7.31
N ASP A 51 -13.67 -14.83 -7.54
CA ASP A 51 -12.52 -15.32 -8.30
C ASP A 51 -11.31 -15.64 -7.42
N ASP A 52 -11.48 -15.71 -6.09
CA ASP A 52 -10.40 -16.17 -5.20
C ASP A 52 -9.91 -17.52 -5.71
N LEU A 53 -8.62 -17.57 -6.07
CA LEU A 53 -7.95 -18.78 -6.59
C LEU A 53 -8.31 -19.95 -5.67
N CYS A 54 -9.11 -20.88 -6.18
CA CYS A 54 -9.52 -22.10 -5.48
C CYS A 54 -10.50 -21.93 -4.30
N GLY A 55 -11.24 -20.82 -4.19
CA GLY A 55 -12.28 -20.62 -3.16
C GLY A 55 -11.74 -20.39 -1.75
N PHE A 56 -10.53 -19.83 -1.65
CA PHE A 56 -9.89 -19.51 -0.38
C PHE A 56 -10.51 -18.28 0.26
N GLU A 57 -11.03 -18.45 1.48
CA GLU A 57 -11.48 -17.34 2.32
C GLU A 57 -10.29 -16.73 3.04
N SER A 58 -10.22 -15.39 3.12
CA SER A 58 -9.19 -14.74 3.93
C SER A 58 -9.29 -15.20 5.40
N PRO A 59 -8.18 -15.28 6.14
CA PRO A 59 -8.23 -15.72 7.54
C PRO A 59 -9.09 -14.82 8.43
N LEU A 60 -9.14 -13.51 8.13
CA LEU A 60 -10.03 -12.57 8.80
C LEU A 60 -11.51 -12.87 8.51
N TYR A 61 -11.85 -13.20 7.27
CA TYR A 61 -13.22 -13.59 6.91
C TYR A 61 -13.59 -14.94 7.53
N THR A 62 -12.66 -15.90 7.54
CA THR A 62 -12.82 -17.21 8.19
C THR A 62 -13.12 -17.05 9.69
N ALA A 63 -12.41 -16.16 10.38
CA ALA A 63 -12.64 -15.83 11.78
C ALA A 63 -14.06 -15.29 12.03
N TYR A 64 -14.52 -14.37 11.17
CA TYR A 64 -15.87 -13.82 11.24
C TYR A 64 -16.95 -14.89 10.99
N LYS A 65 -16.80 -15.69 9.93
CA LYS A 65 -17.73 -16.78 9.56
C LYS A 65 -17.86 -17.82 10.68
N ASN A 66 -16.76 -18.12 11.36
CA ASN A 66 -16.73 -19.03 12.51
C ASN A 66 -17.11 -18.37 13.84
N LYS A 67 -17.58 -17.11 13.82
CA LYS A 67 -18.05 -16.35 14.99
C LYS A 67 -16.97 -16.15 16.07
N LEU A 68 -15.70 -16.13 15.66
CA LEU A 68 -14.58 -15.83 16.54
C LEU A 68 -14.42 -14.32 16.77
N ILE A 69 -14.93 -13.52 15.83
CA ILE A 69 -15.03 -12.06 15.90
C ILE A 69 -16.41 -11.61 15.44
N ASN A 70 -16.88 -10.48 15.99
CA ASN A 70 -18.23 -9.96 15.71
C ASN A 70 -18.32 -9.20 14.38
N LYS A 71 -17.19 -8.75 13.84
CA LYS A 71 -17.09 -7.99 12.59
C LYS A 71 -15.82 -8.39 11.86
N SER A 72 -15.89 -8.51 10.54
CA SER A 72 -14.71 -8.69 9.67
C SER A 72 -14.13 -7.31 9.33
N ILE A 73 -13.55 -6.64 10.32
CA ILE A 73 -12.95 -5.30 10.19
C ILE A 73 -11.58 -5.34 10.86
N PHE A 74 -10.61 -4.67 10.23
CA PHE A 74 -9.28 -4.45 10.80
C PHE A 74 -8.83 -3.01 10.54
N SER A 75 -7.80 -2.57 11.25
CA SER A 75 -7.16 -1.27 11.05
C SER A 75 -5.67 -1.48 10.97
N VAL A 76 -5.01 -0.78 10.05
CA VAL A 76 -3.55 -0.78 9.93
C VAL A 76 -3.01 0.55 10.42
N TYR A 77 -2.02 0.49 11.31
CA TYR A 77 -1.23 1.64 11.72
C TYR A 77 0.19 1.43 11.22
N MET A 78 0.67 2.36 10.38
CA MET A 78 2.04 2.34 9.86
C MET A 78 2.80 3.51 10.47
N HIS A 79 3.89 3.19 11.18
CA HIS A 79 4.77 4.20 11.73
C HIS A 79 5.84 4.59 10.71
N ASN A 80 5.93 5.87 10.38
CA ASN A 80 7.00 6.40 9.53
C ASN A 80 8.25 6.64 10.39
N SER A 81 9.11 5.62 10.51
CA SER A 81 10.42 5.73 11.19
C SER A 81 11.56 5.67 10.18
N LYS A 82 12.54 6.55 10.36
CA LYS A 82 13.83 6.53 9.63
C LYS A 82 14.67 5.27 9.92
N ASP A 83 14.33 4.52 10.98
CA ASP A 83 15.11 3.36 11.47
C ASP A 83 14.55 2.00 11.06
N SER A 84 13.43 1.93 10.35
CA SER A 84 12.87 0.65 9.89
C SER A 84 13.19 0.46 8.41
N GLY A 85 14.31 -0.22 8.14
CA GLY A 85 14.60 -0.74 6.81
C GLY A 85 13.44 -1.60 6.29
N ASN A 86 13.00 -1.31 5.06
CA ASN A 86 12.05 -2.08 4.25
C ASN A 86 10.90 -2.74 5.03
N GLY A 87 9.84 -1.98 5.27
CA GLY A 87 8.53 -2.53 5.62
C GLY A 87 7.58 -2.42 4.44
N ASP A 88 7.43 -3.48 3.67
CA ASP A 88 6.34 -3.67 2.71
C ASP A 88 5.27 -4.50 3.45
N TYR A 89 4.15 -3.87 3.82
CA TYR A 89 3.20 -4.45 4.77
C TYR A 89 1.88 -4.80 4.08
N GLY A 90 1.75 -5.99 3.49
CA GLY A 90 0.57 -6.45 2.74
C GLY A 90 -0.80 -6.36 3.45
N GLY A 91 -1.81 -5.86 2.72
CA GLY A 91 -3.20 -5.74 3.17
C GLY A 91 -4.02 -4.76 2.32
N GLY A 92 -4.70 -5.26 1.30
CA GLY A 92 -5.53 -4.45 0.41
C GLY A 92 -7.04 -4.64 0.63
N GLU A 93 -7.75 -3.59 1.02
CA GLU A 93 -9.22 -3.56 0.91
C GLU A 93 -9.60 -3.13 -0.51
N LYS A 94 -10.34 -3.99 -1.23
CA LYS A 94 -11.08 -3.57 -2.44
C LYS A 94 -12.42 -2.99 -2.02
N GLY A 95 -12.41 -1.71 -1.68
CA GLY A 95 -13.58 -0.85 -1.83
C GLY A 95 -13.34 -0.01 -3.07
N LEU A 96 -14.28 -0.01 -4.03
CA LEU A 96 -14.24 1.00 -5.10
C LEU A 96 -14.61 2.34 -4.45
N ILE A 97 -13.61 3.08 -3.99
CA ILE A 97 -13.84 4.39 -3.41
C ILE A 97 -13.76 5.43 -4.52
N SER A 98 -14.76 6.29 -4.59
CA SER A 98 -14.76 7.39 -5.56
C SER A 98 -13.67 8.38 -5.18
N LEU A 99 -12.65 8.45 -6.04
CA LEU A 99 -11.52 9.33 -5.88
C LEU A 99 -11.60 10.48 -6.88
N SER A 100 -11.35 11.69 -6.40
CA SER A 100 -10.91 12.79 -7.26
C SER A 100 -9.61 13.38 -6.75
N LEU A 101 -8.83 13.93 -7.67
CA LEU A 101 -7.50 14.43 -7.41
C LEU A 101 -7.42 15.91 -7.77
N SER A 102 -6.77 16.72 -6.94
CA SER A 102 -6.44 18.10 -7.28
C SER A 102 -5.05 18.49 -6.81
N HIS A 103 -4.45 19.45 -7.52
CA HIS A 103 -3.17 20.03 -7.15
C HIS A 103 -3.14 21.51 -7.57
N LYS A 104 -2.62 22.39 -6.70
CA LYS A 104 -2.66 23.86 -6.87
C LYS A 104 -4.08 24.40 -7.14
N GLY A 105 -5.10 23.77 -6.55
CA GLY A 105 -6.51 24.13 -6.77
C GLY A 105 -7.11 23.69 -8.11
N ASN A 106 -6.33 23.04 -8.98
CA ASN A 106 -6.81 22.52 -10.26
C ASN A 106 -7.18 21.03 -10.13
N SER A 107 -8.40 20.67 -10.53
CA SER A 107 -8.80 19.27 -10.64
C SER A 107 -8.00 18.55 -11.73
N ILE A 108 -7.51 17.35 -11.41
CA ILE A 108 -6.79 16.48 -12.32
C ILE A 108 -7.78 15.45 -12.86
N ASP A 109 -8.00 15.44 -14.17
CA ASP A 109 -8.91 14.48 -14.78
C ASP A 109 -8.30 13.07 -14.79
N ILE A 110 -8.94 12.15 -14.07
CA ILE A 110 -8.57 10.75 -13.98
C ILE A 110 -9.68 9.90 -14.59
N LYS A 111 -9.32 9.14 -15.63
CA LYS A 111 -10.28 8.32 -16.40
C LYS A 111 -10.97 7.27 -15.53
N SER A 112 -10.22 6.65 -14.61
CA SER A 112 -10.77 5.82 -13.56
C SER A 112 -10.76 6.61 -12.26
N LYS A 113 -11.92 6.68 -11.60
CA LYS A 113 -12.10 7.29 -10.28
C LYS A 113 -12.08 6.25 -9.18
N GLU A 114 -11.50 5.10 -9.46
CA GLU A 114 -11.38 4.00 -8.53
C GLU A 114 -9.99 3.99 -7.93
N ALA A 115 -9.92 3.73 -6.62
CA ALA A 115 -8.67 3.54 -5.90
C ALA A 115 -8.73 2.26 -5.07
N ILE A 116 -7.56 1.69 -4.76
CA ILE A 116 -7.41 0.56 -3.84
C ILE A 116 -6.56 1.05 -2.67
N SER A 117 -7.05 0.82 -1.45
CA SER A 117 -6.23 0.99 -0.25
C SER A 117 -5.41 -0.28 -0.06
N ASP A 118 -4.18 -0.29 -0.58
CA ASP A 118 -3.29 -1.45 -0.58
C ASP A 118 -2.02 -1.18 0.24
N THR A 119 -1.92 -1.78 1.43
CA THR A 119 -0.72 -1.65 2.25
C THR A 119 0.45 -2.50 1.72
N GLY A 120 0.19 -3.43 0.78
CA GLY A 120 1.21 -4.24 0.11
C GLY A 120 1.97 -3.56 -1.01
N SER A 121 1.72 -2.27 -1.22
CA SER A 121 2.43 -1.44 -2.18
C SER A 121 3.27 -0.40 -1.45
N SER A 122 4.56 -0.34 -1.77
CA SER A 122 5.50 0.63 -1.18
C SER A 122 5.28 2.09 -1.60
N LEU A 123 4.56 2.34 -2.72
CA LEU A 123 4.39 3.65 -3.35
C LEU A 123 2.92 3.90 -3.69
N ILE A 124 2.53 5.17 -3.79
CA ILE A 124 1.22 5.57 -4.31
C ILE A 124 1.30 5.50 -5.84
N SER A 125 0.56 4.62 -6.49
CA SER A 125 0.58 4.47 -7.95
C SER A 125 -0.70 4.97 -8.60
N GLY A 126 -0.66 5.35 -9.88
CA GLY A 126 -1.82 5.91 -10.55
C GLY A 126 -1.68 6.04 -12.06
N PRO A 127 -2.74 6.47 -12.76
CA PRO A 127 -2.68 6.64 -14.21
C PRO A 127 -1.53 7.57 -14.62
N LYS A 128 -0.73 7.16 -15.61
CA LYS A 128 0.42 7.93 -16.11
C LYS A 128 0.12 9.40 -16.38
N THR A 129 -1.07 9.70 -16.90
CA THR A 129 -1.52 11.07 -17.18
C THR A 129 -1.72 11.91 -15.91
N ALA A 130 -2.25 11.30 -14.85
CA ALA A 130 -2.48 11.96 -13.56
C ALA A 130 -1.15 12.24 -12.87
N VAL A 131 -0.30 11.20 -12.79
CA VAL A 131 1.06 11.30 -12.25
C VAL A 131 1.86 12.37 -12.99
N LYS A 132 1.78 12.38 -14.32
CA LYS A 132 2.40 13.40 -15.17
C LYS A 132 1.94 14.81 -14.87
N HIS A 133 0.64 15.02 -14.69
CA HIS A 133 0.11 16.33 -14.36
C HIS A 133 0.64 16.85 -13.01
N ILE A 134 0.80 15.97 -12.01
CA ILE A 134 1.40 16.34 -10.72
C ILE A 134 2.86 16.77 -10.93
N TYR A 135 3.71 15.92 -11.51
CA TYR A 135 5.15 16.24 -11.55
C TYR A 135 5.49 17.37 -12.52
N ASP A 136 4.77 17.53 -13.63
CA ASP A 136 4.97 18.66 -14.56
C ASP A 136 4.76 20.00 -13.84
N SER A 137 3.87 20.01 -12.85
CA SER A 137 3.59 21.20 -12.05
C SER A 137 4.60 21.44 -10.92
N ILE A 138 5.35 20.41 -10.50
CA ILE A 138 6.46 20.52 -9.55
C ILE A 138 7.71 21.06 -10.26
N GLY A 139 8.01 20.52 -11.45
CA GLY A 139 9.20 20.86 -12.24
C GLY A 139 10.50 20.34 -11.63
N ASP A 140 11.61 20.49 -12.38
CA ASP A 140 12.94 20.01 -12.00
C ASP A 140 12.97 18.53 -11.62
N ILE A 141 12.22 17.70 -12.35
CA ILE A 141 12.08 16.27 -12.08
C ILE A 141 12.93 15.42 -13.03
N GLU A 142 13.41 14.29 -12.54
CA GLU A 142 14.06 13.25 -13.34
C GLU A 142 13.27 11.94 -13.21
N ILE A 143 13.17 11.16 -14.29
CA ILE A 143 12.49 9.85 -14.26
C ILE A 143 13.57 8.78 -14.36
N TYR A 144 13.65 7.91 -13.36
CA TYR A 144 14.61 6.81 -13.29
C TYR A 144 13.88 5.51 -12.94
N GLU A 145 13.94 4.51 -13.83
CA GLU A 145 13.28 3.20 -13.64
C GLU A 145 11.80 3.28 -13.27
N GLY A 146 11.07 4.25 -13.86
CA GLY A 146 9.65 4.45 -13.59
C GLY A 146 9.35 5.23 -12.30
N MET A 147 10.38 5.61 -11.54
CA MET A 147 10.27 6.45 -10.35
C MET A 147 10.55 7.91 -10.69
N ILE A 148 9.97 8.83 -9.92
CA ILE A 148 10.18 10.27 -10.09
C ILE A 148 11.16 10.75 -9.03
N LEU A 149 12.19 11.47 -9.46
CA LEU A 149 13.22 12.05 -8.63
C LEU A 149 13.04 13.57 -8.59
N ILE A 150 13.01 14.15 -7.40
CA ILE A 150 12.94 15.61 -7.18
C ILE A 150 14.09 16.11 -6.30
N PRO A 151 14.58 17.34 -6.47
CA PRO A 151 15.57 17.91 -5.56
C PRO A 151 15.04 17.97 -4.12
N CYS A 152 15.88 17.61 -3.15
CA CYS A 152 15.51 17.57 -1.73
C CYS A 152 15.05 18.91 -1.15
N ASP A 153 15.55 20.02 -1.68
CA ASP A 153 15.20 21.38 -1.30
C ASP A 153 13.95 21.91 -2.02
N LYS A 154 13.50 21.23 -3.08
CA LYS A 154 12.30 21.60 -3.84
C LYS A 154 11.07 21.51 -2.94
N ASP A 155 10.33 22.60 -2.85
CA ASP A 155 9.04 22.62 -2.18
C ASP A 155 7.91 22.51 -3.21
N PHE A 156 6.78 21.91 -2.81
CA PHE A 156 5.60 21.81 -3.66
C PHE A 156 4.32 21.78 -2.83
N GLU A 157 3.26 22.34 -3.42
CA GLU A 157 1.93 22.36 -2.82
C GLU A 157 1.42 20.93 -2.55
N PRO A 158 0.63 20.71 -1.49
CA PRO A 158 0.06 19.39 -1.25
C PRO A 158 -0.76 18.88 -2.45
N VAL A 159 -0.70 17.57 -2.68
CA VAL A 159 -1.63 16.87 -3.55
C VAL A 159 -2.86 16.53 -2.70
N VAL A 160 -4.06 16.87 -3.19
CA VAL A 160 -5.31 16.65 -2.46
C VAL A 160 -6.07 15.50 -3.09
N PHE A 161 -6.25 14.44 -2.30
CA PHE A 161 -7.12 13.32 -2.62
C PHE A 161 -8.47 13.57 -1.95
N THR A 162 -9.53 13.70 -2.74
CA THR A 162 -10.89 13.78 -2.22
C THR A 162 -11.52 12.41 -2.32
N ILE A 163 -11.83 11.82 -1.17
CA ILE A 163 -12.34 10.46 -1.01
C ILE A 163 -13.71 10.60 -0.34
N ASP A 164 -14.78 10.22 -1.04
CA ASP A 164 -16.17 10.37 -0.57
C ASP A 164 -16.48 11.79 -0.03
N GLY A 165 -15.95 12.82 -0.70
CA GLY A 165 -16.15 14.23 -0.35
C GLY A 165 -15.28 14.76 0.79
N MET A 166 -14.38 13.93 1.35
CA MET A 166 -13.41 14.34 2.35
C MET A 166 -12.03 14.57 1.74
N ASP A 167 -11.41 15.69 2.07
CA ASP A 167 -10.09 16.06 1.54
C ASP A 167 -8.95 15.51 2.41
N PHE A 168 -8.06 14.76 1.77
CA PHE A 168 -6.81 14.25 2.33
C PHE A 168 -5.64 14.94 1.63
N LYS A 169 -4.96 15.83 2.36
CA LYS A 169 -3.84 16.63 1.83
C LYS A 169 -2.52 15.93 2.12
N LEU A 170 -1.87 15.44 1.07
CA LEU A 170 -0.55 14.83 1.17
C LEU A 170 0.51 15.86 0.76
N GLY A 171 1.32 16.24 1.74
CA GLY A 171 2.44 17.16 1.53
C GLY A 171 3.72 16.41 1.15
N LYS A 172 4.80 17.17 0.98
CA LYS A 172 6.15 16.66 0.68
C LYS A 172 6.56 15.45 1.52
N ALA A 173 6.37 15.50 2.83
CA ALA A 173 6.76 14.41 3.74
C ALA A 173 6.02 13.08 3.49
N SER A 174 4.88 13.09 2.80
CA SER A 174 4.10 11.89 2.48
C SER A 174 4.60 11.17 1.22
N PHE A 175 5.32 11.87 0.33
CA PHE A 175 5.78 11.34 -0.94
C PHE A 175 7.28 11.02 -0.96
N LEU A 176 8.04 11.62 -0.05
CA LEU A 176 9.50 11.59 -0.08
C LEU A 176 10.07 10.47 0.80
N LYS A 177 10.68 9.48 0.14
CA LYS A 177 11.42 8.39 0.80
C LYS A 177 12.93 8.69 0.74
N ASP A 178 13.39 9.43 1.75
CA ASP A 178 14.81 9.79 2.02
C ASP A 178 15.62 10.48 0.88
N CYS A 179 16.45 11.45 1.27
CA CYS A 179 17.41 12.12 0.38
C CYS A 179 18.66 11.25 0.14
N LEU A 180 18.53 10.16 -0.62
CA LEU A 180 19.56 9.11 -0.67
C LEU A 180 20.47 9.12 -1.89
N PHE A 181 20.14 9.86 -2.96
CA PHE A 181 20.89 9.79 -4.21
C PHE A 181 21.63 11.09 -4.52
N ARG A 182 22.98 11.02 -4.43
CA ARG A 182 24.09 11.94 -4.80
C ARG A 182 23.82 13.32 -5.46
N PRO A 183 24.79 14.27 -5.40
CA PRO A 183 24.56 15.69 -5.70
C PRO A 183 23.91 15.99 -7.07
N PRO A 184 22.91 16.90 -7.11
CA PRO A 184 22.42 17.70 -5.99
C PRO A 184 21.20 17.03 -5.31
N LEU A 185 21.38 15.84 -4.73
CA LEU A 185 20.47 15.19 -3.77
C LEU A 185 19.00 15.14 -4.23
N ASN A 186 18.70 14.11 -5.01
CA ASN A 186 17.34 13.82 -5.42
C ASN A 186 16.63 12.89 -4.39
N THR A 187 15.35 13.13 -4.18
CA THR A 187 14.44 12.26 -3.43
C THR A 187 13.49 11.55 -4.36
N MET A 188 13.17 10.29 -4.06
CA MET A 188 12.18 9.51 -4.78
C MET A 188 10.76 9.89 -4.34
N ILE A 189 9.96 10.36 -5.29
CA ILE A 189 8.50 10.37 -5.23
C ILE A 189 8.02 9.04 -5.81
N GLY A 190 7.29 8.29 -5.01
CA GLY A 190 6.66 7.07 -5.47
C GLY A 190 5.44 7.33 -6.34
N PHE A 191 5.54 7.01 -7.64
CA PHE A 191 4.42 6.69 -8.53
C PHE A 191 4.89 5.71 -9.61
N ILE A 192 4.21 4.57 -9.77
CA ILE A 192 4.34 3.65 -10.92
C ILE A 192 3.16 3.87 -11.88
#